data_AF-A0A7Y2UN98-F1
#
_entry.id   AF-A0A7Y2UN98-F1
#
_cell.length_a   1.000
_cell.length_b   1.000
_cell.length_c   1.000
_cell.angle_alpha   90.00
_cell.angle_beta   90.00
_cell.angle_gamma   90.00
#
_symmetry.space_group_name_H-M   'P 1'
#
loop_
_entity.id
_entity.type
_entity.pdbx_description
1 polymer ?
#
loop_
_entity_poly.entity_id
_entity_poly.type
_entity_poly.pdbx_seq_one_letter_code
_entity_poly.pdbx_strand_id
1 'polypeptide(L)'
;MRSLILTLLFFIVSISEGSGAQLTRISTSESATSTQIYAHFDELPLYQERLSDRRLDLTLIDTRAVEFLVQPEPDDVIIKTLVVEQQEDTRLSIFFRYAPQGLSISSTSDSTLIIDLIPGNRFTGSFRELGSSLGLMVPVEQRQETLISPLAFTPYKNNWRSFFADFEDTPILTPDPAPLFPPFPLTSLLSSGEASILPIIEELDKQNMFESLRRIQKQLKSINNEEERKYYAITHADILFRLGSVEAALTQYKLLADTYGYDDAGNLAVYAAALIEIGTHKFHLAQVRLTKLLDRLPARHLLIPLVRFAIAETHLATRQYEQMNQLLDLGDFPPSLHESVELRRADHAYATGRFDEAFATYDKFY
;
A
#
# COMPACT_ATOMS: atom_id res chain seq x y z
N MET A 1 23.56 -63.68 -65.66
CA MET A 1 22.77 -62.46 -65.39
C MET A 1 22.31 -62.53 -63.94
N ARG A 2 23.06 -61.84 -63.08
CA ARG A 2 22.94 -61.78 -61.61
C ARG A 2 22.92 -60.30 -61.24
N SER A 3 22.23 -59.98 -60.15
CA SER A 3 22.14 -58.66 -59.49
C SER A 3 21.29 -57.62 -60.25
N LEU A 4 20.43 -56.83 -59.62
CA LEU A 4 20.34 -56.45 -58.21
C LEU A 4 18.89 -56.01 -57.98
N ILE A 5 18.13 -56.79 -57.20
CA ILE A 5 16.95 -56.31 -56.49
C ILE A 5 17.54 -55.49 -55.34
N LEU A 6 17.54 -54.16 -55.47
CA LEU A 6 17.92 -53.28 -54.37
C LEU A 6 17.14 -51.96 -54.47
N THR A 7 16.03 -51.94 -53.74
CA THR A 7 15.79 -50.89 -52.74
C THR A 7 15.89 -49.44 -53.22
N LEU A 8 14.78 -48.90 -53.72
CA LEU A 8 14.36 -47.57 -53.32
C LEU A 8 12.84 -47.51 -53.32
N LEU A 9 12.29 -48.32 -52.42
CA LEU A 9 10.99 -48.12 -51.82
C LEU A 9 11.03 -46.68 -51.27
N PHE A 10 10.51 -45.73 -52.04
CA PHE A 10 10.12 -44.39 -51.60
C PHE A 10 8.93 -44.58 -50.63
N PHE A 11 9.19 -45.26 -49.51
CA PHE A 11 8.48 -44.97 -48.29
C PHE A 11 8.92 -43.55 -47.97
N ILE A 12 8.09 -42.60 -48.37
CA ILE A 12 7.92 -41.35 -47.66
C ILE A 12 7.55 -41.81 -46.25
N VAL A 13 8.59 -42.04 -45.46
CA VAL A 13 8.52 -42.05 -44.01
C VAL A 13 7.96 -40.67 -43.71
N SER A 14 6.65 -40.64 -43.43
CA SER A 14 6.07 -39.61 -42.61
C SER A 14 7.00 -39.46 -41.44
N ILE A 15 7.80 -38.39 -41.47
CA ILE A 15 8.49 -37.90 -40.31
C ILE A 15 7.35 -37.49 -39.38
N SER A 16 6.87 -38.41 -38.54
CA SER A 16 6.14 -38.04 -37.34
C SER A 16 7.18 -37.40 -36.42
N GLU A 17 7.50 -36.16 -36.74
CA GLU A 17 8.29 -35.29 -35.89
C GLU A 17 7.46 -35.02 -34.64
N GLY A 18 7.83 -35.68 -33.54
CA GLY A 18 7.29 -35.45 -32.20
C GLY A 18 6.13 -36.36 -31.84
N SER A 19 6.43 -37.47 -31.16
CA SER A 19 5.44 -38.28 -30.41
C SER A 19 5.18 -37.64 -29.03
N GLY A 20 5.01 -36.32 -28.99
CA GLY A 20 4.87 -35.53 -27.79
C GLY A 20 3.80 -34.47 -27.98
N ALA A 21 3.20 -34.01 -26.87
CA ALA A 21 2.15 -33.01 -26.89
C ALA A 21 2.62 -31.70 -27.56
N GLN A 22 1.72 -30.98 -28.19
CA GLN A 22 1.97 -29.68 -28.80
C GLN A 22 1.20 -28.58 -28.06
N LEU A 23 1.93 -27.59 -27.54
CA LEU A 23 1.35 -26.36 -27.02
C LEU A 23 0.91 -25.49 -28.19
N THR A 24 -0.40 -25.37 -28.39
CA THR A 24 -1.00 -24.71 -29.55
C THR A 24 -1.37 -23.25 -29.28
N ARG A 25 -1.79 -22.91 -28.06
CA ARG A 25 -2.25 -21.57 -27.71
C ARG A 25 -2.14 -21.31 -26.21
N ILE A 26 -1.81 -20.07 -25.85
CA ILE A 26 -2.00 -19.55 -24.50
C ILE A 26 -3.02 -18.40 -24.56
N SER A 27 -4.02 -18.44 -23.71
CA SER A 27 -4.98 -17.35 -23.56
C SER A 27 -5.30 -17.06 -22.10
N THR A 28 -5.74 -15.85 -21.83
CA THR A 28 -6.15 -15.41 -20.50
C THR A 28 -7.63 -15.07 -20.51
N SER A 29 -8.31 -15.34 -19.40
CA SER A 29 -9.63 -14.81 -19.10
C SER A 29 -9.57 -14.18 -17.72
N GLU A 30 -10.14 -12.99 -17.60
CA GLU A 30 -10.25 -12.29 -16.32
C GLU A 30 -11.65 -12.45 -15.76
N SER A 31 -11.73 -12.71 -14.47
CA SER A 31 -12.94 -12.61 -13.68
C SER A 31 -12.75 -11.54 -12.60
N ALA A 32 -13.81 -11.24 -11.84
CA ALA A 32 -13.75 -10.25 -10.77
C ALA A 32 -12.73 -10.59 -9.66
N THR A 33 -12.40 -11.88 -9.48
CA THR A 33 -11.61 -12.35 -8.34
C THR A 33 -10.41 -13.21 -8.73
N SER A 34 -10.32 -13.65 -9.99
CA SER A 34 -9.26 -14.52 -10.48
C SER A 34 -8.90 -14.22 -11.92
N THR A 35 -7.64 -14.47 -12.25
CA THR A 35 -7.16 -14.55 -13.64
C THR A 35 -7.00 -16.02 -13.97
N GLN A 36 -7.60 -16.47 -15.06
CA GLN A 36 -7.46 -17.84 -15.55
C GLN A 36 -6.55 -17.81 -16.77
N ILE A 37 -5.50 -18.63 -16.75
CA ILE A 37 -4.59 -18.80 -17.88
C ILE A 37 -4.82 -20.19 -18.44
N TYR A 38 -5.18 -20.25 -19.72
CA TYR A 38 -5.44 -21.48 -20.45
C TYR A 38 -4.24 -21.77 -21.34
N ALA A 39 -3.60 -22.91 -21.13
CA ALA A 39 -2.61 -23.48 -22.05
C ALA A 39 -3.28 -24.66 -22.77
N HIS A 40 -3.46 -24.52 -24.08
CA HIS A 40 -4.15 -25.50 -24.91
C HIS A 40 -3.17 -26.43 -25.61
N PHE A 41 -3.47 -27.72 -25.57
CA PHE A 41 -2.67 -28.76 -26.19
C PHE A 41 -3.50 -29.61 -27.14
N ASP A 42 -2.85 -30.30 -28.06
CA ASP A 42 -3.47 -31.39 -28.84
C ASP A 42 -3.70 -32.64 -27.95
N GLU A 43 -2.74 -32.96 -27.11
CA GLU A 43 -2.79 -33.98 -26.06
C GLU A 43 -2.28 -33.40 -24.74
N LEU A 44 -2.92 -33.76 -23.62
CA LEU A 44 -2.54 -33.21 -22.31
C LEU A 44 -1.15 -33.73 -21.89
N PRO A 45 -0.14 -32.86 -21.69
CA PRO A 45 1.18 -33.31 -21.31
C PRO A 45 1.28 -33.65 -19.82
N LEU A 46 2.30 -34.45 -19.47
CA LEU A 46 2.79 -34.49 -18.10
C LEU A 46 3.53 -33.19 -17.79
N TYR A 47 3.34 -32.64 -16.60
CA TYR A 47 3.97 -31.39 -16.21
C TYR A 47 4.50 -31.39 -14.79
N GLN A 48 5.52 -30.55 -14.56
CA GLN A 48 6.03 -30.22 -13.24
C GLN A 48 5.91 -28.71 -13.02
N GLU A 49 5.35 -28.33 -11.88
CA GLU A 49 5.19 -26.94 -11.50
C GLU A 49 6.23 -26.50 -10.47
N ARG A 50 6.69 -25.25 -10.62
CA ARG A 50 7.51 -24.57 -9.63
C ARG A 50 7.09 -23.12 -9.52
N LEU A 51 6.52 -22.76 -8.37
CA LEU A 51 6.20 -21.38 -8.04
C LEU A 51 7.35 -20.75 -7.23
N SER A 52 7.87 -19.63 -7.70
CA SER A 52 8.91 -18.85 -7.02
C SER A 52 8.51 -17.39 -6.96
N ASP A 53 7.99 -16.99 -5.79
CA ASP A 53 7.57 -15.61 -5.46
C ASP A 53 6.65 -14.98 -6.52
N ARG A 54 7.21 -14.38 -7.57
CA ARG A 54 6.50 -13.70 -8.66
C ARG A 54 6.56 -14.43 -10.00
N ARG A 55 6.95 -15.69 -10.01
CA ARG A 55 7.16 -16.48 -11.23
C ARG A 55 6.59 -17.88 -11.08
N LEU A 56 5.74 -18.29 -12.00
CA LEU A 56 5.36 -19.69 -12.20
C LEU A 56 6.22 -20.26 -13.33
N ASP A 57 6.86 -21.40 -13.07
CA ASP A 57 7.49 -22.23 -14.09
C ASP A 57 6.74 -23.54 -14.23
N LEU A 58 6.31 -23.85 -15.45
CA LEU A 58 5.78 -25.14 -15.85
C LEU A 58 6.78 -25.81 -16.79
N THR A 59 7.27 -26.97 -16.39
CA THR A 59 8.08 -27.84 -17.26
C THR A 59 7.15 -28.91 -17.82
N LEU A 60 6.88 -28.82 -19.11
CA LEU A 60 6.01 -29.69 -19.87
C LEU A 60 6.88 -30.78 -20.51
N ILE A 61 6.66 -32.03 -20.12
CA ILE A 61 7.51 -33.17 -20.47
C ILE A 61 7.13 -33.67 -21.86
N ASP A 62 8.11 -33.93 -22.72
CA ASP A 62 7.90 -34.40 -24.10
C ASP A 62 6.85 -33.55 -24.84
N THR A 63 7.05 -32.23 -24.77
CA THR A 63 6.11 -31.24 -25.29
C THR A 63 6.85 -30.23 -26.14
N ARG A 64 6.29 -29.86 -27.29
CA ARG A 64 6.83 -28.80 -28.17
C ARG A 64 5.84 -27.66 -28.32
N ALA A 65 6.32 -26.44 -28.55
CA ALA A 65 5.49 -25.30 -28.87
C ALA A 65 5.35 -25.16 -30.39
N VAL A 66 4.18 -24.71 -30.85
CA VAL A 66 4.02 -24.37 -32.27
C VAL A 66 4.85 -23.14 -32.63
N GLU A 67 5.39 -23.11 -33.86
CA GLU A 67 6.32 -22.07 -34.34
C GLU A 67 5.76 -20.63 -34.20
N PHE A 68 4.45 -20.47 -34.31
CA PHE A 68 3.75 -19.18 -34.13
C PHE A 68 2.77 -19.24 -32.95
N LEU A 69 3.29 -19.55 -31.77
CA LEU A 69 2.47 -19.60 -30.56
C LEU A 69 1.93 -18.20 -30.20
N VAL A 70 0.60 -18.09 -30.16
CA VAL A 70 -0.07 -16.90 -29.63
C VAL A 70 0.07 -16.89 -28.12
N GLN A 71 0.72 -15.84 -27.60
CA GLN A 71 0.91 -15.60 -26.17
C GLN A 71 0.04 -14.42 -25.72
N PRO A 72 -0.39 -14.40 -24.45
CA PRO A 72 -1.13 -13.26 -23.92
C PRO A 72 -0.23 -12.02 -23.89
N GLU A 73 -0.82 -10.87 -24.22
CA GLU A 73 -0.18 -9.56 -24.08
C GLU A 73 0.06 -9.26 -22.60
N PRO A 74 1.14 -8.54 -22.25
CA PRO A 74 1.34 -8.05 -20.89
C PRO A 74 0.20 -7.15 -20.42
N ASP A 75 -0.19 -7.30 -19.16
CA ASP A 75 -1.25 -6.53 -18.51
C ASP A 75 -0.84 -6.07 -17.08
N ASP A 76 -1.83 -5.76 -16.25
CA ASP A 76 -1.61 -5.34 -14.86
C ASP A 76 -1.24 -6.49 -13.92
N VAL A 77 -1.52 -7.74 -14.29
CA VAL A 77 -1.25 -8.97 -13.51
C VAL A 77 -0.03 -9.71 -14.05
N ILE A 78 0.01 -10.01 -15.34
CA ILE A 78 1.05 -10.74 -16.05
C ILE A 78 1.94 -9.72 -16.78
N ILE A 79 3.20 -9.61 -16.36
CA ILE A 79 4.17 -8.72 -17.01
C ILE A 79 4.75 -9.37 -18.26
N LYS A 80 4.88 -10.71 -18.25
CA LYS A 80 5.52 -11.44 -19.34
C LYS A 80 5.19 -12.92 -19.30
N THR A 81 5.02 -13.49 -20.48
CA THR A 81 5.03 -14.94 -20.69
C THR A 81 6.26 -15.29 -21.53
N LEU A 82 6.93 -16.39 -21.18
CA LEU A 82 8.07 -16.93 -21.92
C LEU A 82 7.86 -18.41 -22.16
N VAL A 83 8.10 -18.84 -23.38
CA VAL A 83 8.09 -20.25 -23.77
C VAL A 83 9.48 -20.58 -24.32
N VAL A 84 10.14 -21.55 -23.70
CA VAL A 84 11.50 -21.96 -24.05
C VAL A 84 11.53 -23.47 -24.20
N GLU A 85 11.87 -23.95 -25.39
CA GLU A 85 12.11 -25.36 -25.64
C GLU A 85 13.52 -25.75 -25.19
N GLN A 86 13.63 -26.82 -24.41
CA GLN A 86 14.91 -27.39 -23.95
C GLN A 86 14.91 -28.90 -24.23
N GLN A 87 15.66 -29.32 -25.25
CA GLN A 87 15.72 -30.72 -25.71
C GLN A 87 14.36 -31.24 -26.17
N GLU A 88 13.69 -32.07 -25.37
CA GLU A 88 12.36 -32.63 -25.63
C GLU A 88 11.26 -32.00 -24.75
N ASP A 89 11.63 -31.15 -23.79
CA ASP A 89 10.70 -30.52 -22.87
C ASP A 89 10.46 -29.04 -23.24
N THR A 90 9.26 -28.54 -22.94
CA THR A 90 8.94 -27.12 -23.06
C THR A 90 8.78 -26.48 -21.69
N ARG A 91 9.49 -25.38 -21.43
CA ARG A 91 9.31 -24.57 -20.23
C ARG A 91 8.44 -23.35 -20.53
N LEU A 92 7.28 -23.30 -19.89
CA LEU A 92 6.39 -22.14 -19.85
C LEU A 92 6.62 -21.37 -18.55
N SER A 93 7.12 -20.14 -18.65
CA SER A 93 7.39 -19.25 -17.53
C SER A 93 6.48 -18.03 -17.58
N ILE A 94 5.72 -17.80 -16.50
CA ILE A 94 4.78 -16.69 -16.38
C ILE A 94 5.25 -15.78 -15.24
N PHE A 95 5.40 -14.49 -15.53
CA PHE A 95 5.91 -13.48 -14.61
C PHE A 95 4.80 -12.55 -14.15
N PHE A 96 4.63 -12.43 -12.84
CA PHE A 96 3.56 -11.66 -12.22
C PHE A 96 4.04 -10.31 -11.67
N ARG A 97 3.17 -9.30 -11.73
CA ARG A 97 3.41 -7.98 -11.14
C ARG A 97 3.51 -7.99 -9.62
N TYR A 98 2.84 -8.92 -8.97
CA TYR A 98 2.97 -9.17 -7.54
C TYR A 98 2.94 -10.68 -7.28
N ALA A 99 3.45 -11.12 -6.14
CA ALA A 99 3.41 -12.54 -5.78
C ALA A 99 1.93 -12.96 -5.68
N PRO A 100 1.48 -14.04 -6.35
CA PRO A 100 0.08 -14.42 -6.31
C PRO A 100 -0.31 -14.91 -4.92
N GLN A 101 -1.57 -14.65 -4.55
CA GLN A 101 -2.10 -15.04 -3.24
C GLN A 101 -2.53 -16.51 -3.21
N GLY A 102 -2.96 -17.02 -4.36
CA GLY A 102 -3.36 -18.39 -4.57
C GLY A 102 -3.12 -18.77 -6.02
N LEU A 103 -2.75 -20.03 -6.23
CA LEU A 103 -2.52 -20.60 -7.55
C LEU A 103 -2.92 -22.06 -7.49
N SER A 104 -3.79 -22.48 -8.41
CA SER A 104 -4.12 -23.88 -8.61
C SER A 104 -4.07 -24.22 -10.09
N ILE A 105 -3.60 -25.42 -10.41
CA ILE A 105 -3.54 -25.90 -11.78
C ILE A 105 -4.48 -27.09 -11.89
N SER A 106 -5.38 -27.03 -12.87
CA SER A 106 -6.30 -28.12 -13.18
C SER A 106 -6.25 -28.42 -14.68
N SER A 107 -6.71 -29.59 -15.07
CA SER A 107 -6.81 -30.01 -16.47
C SER A 107 -8.26 -30.27 -16.84
N THR A 108 -8.66 -29.88 -18.05
CA THR A 108 -9.97 -30.23 -18.60
C THR A 108 -9.90 -31.50 -19.47
N SER A 109 -11.06 -32.02 -19.85
CA SER A 109 -11.19 -33.09 -20.85
C SER A 109 -10.68 -32.72 -22.24
N ASP A 110 -10.51 -31.42 -22.49
CA ASP A 110 -10.23 -30.85 -23.82
C ASP A 110 -8.73 -30.50 -23.93
N SER A 111 -7.87 -31.35 -23.37
CA SER A 111 -6.40 -31.20 -23.40
C SER A 111 -5.92 -29.79 -23.02
N THR A 112 -6.57 -29.15 -22.04
CA THR A 112 -6.23 -27.78 -21.63
C THR A 112 -5.81 -27.76 -20.17
N LEU A 113 -4.65 -27.15 -19.89
CA LEU A 113 -4.26 -26.80 -18.52
C LEU A 113 -4.82 -25.42 -18.18
N ILE A 114 -5.54 -25.36 -17.07
CA ILE A 114 -6.11 -24.14 -16.50
C ILE A 114 -5.30 -23.79 -15.26
N ILE A 115 -4.65 -22.63 -15.30
CA ILE A 115 -3.97 -22.03 -14.16
C ILE A 115 -4.92 -20.99 -13.59
N ASP A 116 -5.56 -21.33 -12.49
CA ASP A 116 -6.42 -20.44 -11.72
C ASP A 116 -5.55 -19.64 -10.76
N LEU A 117 -5.49 -18.32 -11.00
CA LEU A 117 -4.66 -17.39 -10.26
C LEU A 117 -5.53 -16.44 -9.45
N ILE A 118 -5.19 -16.26 -8.17
CA ILE A 118 -5.69 -15.14 -7.37
C ILE A 118 -4.60 -14.06 -7.38
N PRO A 119 -4.82 -12.92 -8.07
CA PRO A 119 -3.78 -11.91 -8.26
C PRO A 119 -3.22 -11.39 -6.93
N GLY A 120 -1.90 -11.21 -6.90
CA GLY A 120 -1.24 -10.44 -5.86
C GLY A 120 -1.53 -8.96 -5.99
N ASN A 121 -1.32 -8.22 -4.90
CA ASN A 121 -1.32 -6.77 -4.88
C ASN A 121 0.00 -6.25 -4.28
N ARG A 122 0.16 -4.93 -4.22
CA ARG A 122 1.34 -4.25 -3.64
C ARG A 122 1.67 -4.66 -2.19
N PHE A 123 0.75 -5.33 -1.50
CA PHE A 123 0.92 -5.81 -0.13
C PHE A 123 1.31 -7.29 -0.05
N THR A 124 1.12 -8.09 -1.11
CA THR A 124 1.34 -9.54 -1.09
C THR A 124 2.82 -9.93 -0.94
N GLY A 125 3.76 -9.09 -1.41
CA GLY A 125 5.20 -9.30 -1.20
C GLY A 125 5.69 -8.91 0.21
N SER A 126 5.00 -7.99 0.88
CA SER A 126 5.43 -7.44 2.17
C SER A 126 4.85 -8.19 3.38
N PHE A 127 3.82 -9.02 3.17
CA PHE A 127 3.02 -9.62 4.24
C PHE A 127 2.72 -11.11 4.01
N ARG A 128 3.71 -11.86 3.54
CA ARG A 128 3.59 -13.32 3.29
C ARG A 128 3.16 -14.11 4.53
N GLU A 129 3.49 -13.62 5.73
CA GLU A 129 3.10 -14.20 7.02
C GLU A 129 1.68 -13.80 7.49
N LEU A 130 1.12 -12.69 6.99
CA LEU A 130 -0.23 -12.22 7.36
C LEU A 130 -1.30 -12.79 6.42
N GLY A 131 -0.97 -12.99 5.14
CA GLY A 131 -1.86 -13.62 4.16
C GLY A 131 -2.24 -15.07 4.48
N SER A 132 -1.36 -15.82 5.16
CA SER A 132 -1.67 -17.18 5.62
C SER A 132 -2.59 -17.21 6.84
N SER A 133 -2.60 -16.16 7.66
CA SER A 133 -3.43 -16.06 8.87
C SER A 133 -4.85 -15.54 8.63
N LEU A 134 -5.10 -14.82 7.53
CA LEU A 134 -6.35 -14.07 7.32
C LEU A 134 -7.31 -14.72 6.31
N GLY A 135 -6.96 -15.88 5.74
CA GLY A 135 -7.76 -16.55 4.72
C GLY A 135 -7.79 -15.77 3.39
N LEU A 136 -8.39 -16.39 2.36
CA LEU A 136 -8.53 -15.80 1.03
C LEU A 136 -9.25 -14.45 1.12
N MET A 137 -8.51 -13.35 0.98
CA MET A 137 -9.09 -12.01 0.93
C MET A 137 -9.76 -11.83 -0.44
N VAL A 138 -11.09 -11.89 -0.43
CA VAL A 138 -11.90 -11.57 -1.61
C VAL A 138 -11.70 -10.08 -1.94
N PRO A 139 -11.28 -9.72 -3.16
CA PRO A 139 -11.19 -8.32 -3.55
C PRO A 139 -12.59 -7.70 -3.47
N VAL A 140 -12.69 -6.55 -2.79
CA VAL A 140 -13.90 -5.74 -2.75
C VAL A 140 -14.18 -5.25 -4.16
N GLU A 141 -15.38 -5.56 -4.68
CA GLU A 141 -15.88 -5.08 -5.97
C GLU A 141 -15.70 -3.56 -6.08
N GLN A 142 -14.70 -3.12 -6.83
CA GLN A 142 -14.85 -1.87 -7.55
C GLN A 142 -15.68 -2.23 -8.77
N ARG A 143 -16.96 -1.80 -8.77
CA ARG A 143 -17.77 -1.77 -9.97
C ARG A 143 -16.98 -1.00 -11.03
N GLN A 144 -16.32 -1.73 -11.92
CA GLN A 144 -15.95 -1.18 -13.21
C GLN A 144 -17.27 -1.05 -13.98
N GLU A 145 -17.93 0.08 -13.75
CA GLU A 145 -18.85 0.60 -14.74
C GLU A 145 -18.06 0.63 -16.05
N THR A 146 -18.50 -0.18 -16.99
CA THR A 146 -18.07 -0.16 -18.38
C THR A 146 -17.76 1.27 -18.78
N LEU A 147 -16.49 1.53 -19.14
CA LEU A 147 -16.00 2.78 -19.70
C LEU A 147 -16.76 3.07 -21.01
N ILE A 148 -18.01 3.49 -20.89
CA ILE A 148 -18.63 4.35 -21.87
C ILE A 148 -17.67 5.54 -21.94
N SER A 149 -17.07 5.73 -23.11
CA SER A 149 -16.07 6.77 -23.36
C SER A 149 -16.40 8.04 -22.54
N PRO A 150 -15.44 8.63 -21.80
CA PRO A 150 -15.67 9.85 -21.02
C PRO A 150 -16.30 10.99 -21.84
N LEU A 151 -16.16 10.93 -23.17
CA LEU A 151 -16.76 11.84 -24.14
C LEU A 151 -18.30 11.72 -24.27
N ALA A 152 -18.90 10.61 -23.85
CA ALA A 152 -20.35 10.41 -23.95
C ALA A 152 -21.13 11.16 -22.86
N PHE A 153 -20.50 11.41 -21.71
CA PHE A 153 -21.10 12.04 -20.53
C PHE A 153 -20.59 13.45 -20.25
N THR A 154 -19.58 13.91 -21.00
CA THR A 154 -19.09 15.27 -20.83
C THR A 154 -20.12 16.28 -21.37
N PRO A 155 -20.43 17.36 -20.62
CA PRO A 155 -21.22 18.48 -21.12
C PRO A 155 -20.58 19.14 -22.35
N TYR A 156 -19.29 18.88 -22.59
CA TYR A 156 -18.50 19.40 -23.70
C TYR A 156 -18.57 18.54 -24.97
N LYS A 157 -19.43 17.50 -25.02
CA LYS A 157 -19.52 16.55 -26.15
C LYS A 157 -19.66 17.23 -27.52
N ASN A 158 -20.40 18.34 -27.57
CA ASN A 158 -20.66 19.09 -28.80
C ASN A 158 -19.83 20.37 -28.91
N ASN A 159 -19.01 20.69 -27.91
CA ASN A 159 -18.19 21.89 -27.88
C ASN A 159 -16.93 21.69 -27.03
N TRP A 160 -16.07 20.78 -27.47
CA TRP A 160 -14.85 20.42 -26.76
C TRP A 160 -13.89 21.61 -26.59
N ARG A 161 -14.02 22.69 -27.37
CA ARG A 161 -13.23 23.91 -27.17
C ARG A 161 -13.65 24.69 -25.93
N SER A 162 -14.92 24.63 -25.51
CA SER A 162 -15.37 25.22 -24.25
C SER A 162 -14.78 24.55 -23.03
N PHE A 163 -14.42 23.27 -23.12
CA PHE A 163 -13.64 22.62 -22.06
C PHE A 163 -12.37 23.43 -21.74
N PHE A 164 -11.66 23.96 -22.75
CA PHE A 164 -10.46 24.75 -22.48
C PHE A 164 -10.78 26.10 -21.86
N ALA A 165 -11.91 26.73 -22.22
CA ALA A 165 -12.33 27.96 -21.57
C ALA A 165 -12.73 27.75 -20.10
N ASP A 166 -13.37 26.62 -19.78
CA ASP A 166 -13.77 26.27 -18.42
C ASP A 166 -12.62 25.64 -17.61
N PHE A 167 -11.63 25.03 -18.28
CA PHE A 167 -10.44 24.43 -17.68
C PHE A 167 -9.30 25.45 -17.51
N GLU A 168 -9.31 26.54 -18.27
CA GLU A 168 -8.44 27.71 -18.07
C GLU A 168 -8.86 28.56 -16.86
N ASP A 169 -9.89 28.16 -16.10
CA ASP A 169 -10.02 28.59 -14.72
C ASP A 169 -8.72 28.23 -13.99
N THR A 170 -7.95 29.28 -13.71
CA THR A 170 -6.69 29.27 -12.96
C THR A 170 -6.72 28.15 -11.92
N PRO A 171 -5.79 27.19 -11.93
CA PRO A 171 -5.82 26.08 -10.98
C PRO A 171 -5.95 26.67 -9.59
N ILE A 172 -7.09 26.42 -8.94
CA ILE A 172 -7.28 26.80 -7.54
C ILE A 172 -6.37 25.86 -6.77
N LEU A 173 -5.14 26.32 -6.52
CA LEU A 173 -4.22 25.69 -5.59
C LEU A 173 -4.82 25.92 -4.20
N THR A 174 -5.75 25.07 -3.79
CA THR A 174 -6.09 24.94 -2.38
C THR A 174 -5.01 24.05 -1.77
N PRO A 175 -4.05 24.59 -0.99
CA PRO A 175 -3.17 23.73 -0.22
C PRO A 175 -4.06 22.95 0.74
N ASP A 176 -4.24 21.65 0.51
CA ASP A 176 -4.89 20.82 1.52
C ASP A 176 -3.98 20.84 2.75
N PRO A 177 -4.50 21.24 3.93
CA PRO A 177 -3.69 21.39 5.12
C PRO A 177 -3.11 20.02 5.50
N ALA A 178 -1.81 19.82 5.23
CA ALA A 178 -1.11 18.62 5.65
C ALA A 178 -1.06 18.59 7.19
N PRO A 179 -1.51 17.51 7.84
CA PRO A 179 -1.55 17.47 9.30
C PRO A 179 -0.16 17.55 9.90
N LEU A 180 -0.04 18.31 10.98
CA LEU A 180 1.25 18.51 11.63
C LEU A 180 1.63 17.26 12.43
N PHE A 181 2.68 16.55 11.98
CA PHE A 181 3.30 15.51 12.78
C PHE A 181 4.48 16.08 13.58
N PRO A 182 4.56 15.83 14.90
CA PRO A 182 5.65 16.35 15.72
C PRO A 182 7.05 15.83 15.30
N PRO A 183 8.13 16.53 15.70
CA PRO A 183 9.49 16.12 15.38
C PRO A 183 9.84 14.77 16.04
N PHE A 184 10.79 14.06 15.41
CA PHE A 184 11.35 12.85 15.99
C PHE A 184 12.30 13.18 17.16
N PRO A 185 12.34 12.38 18.24
CA PRO A 185 11.38 11.30 18.58
C PRO A 185 10.15 11.86 19.31
N LEU A 186 9.00 11.22 19.15
CA LEU A 186 7.74 11.62 19.80
C LEU A 186 7.80 11.66 21.33
N THR A 187 8.67 10.84 21.94
CA THR A 187 8.89 10.83 23.40
C THR A 187 9.42 12.15 23.94
N SER A 188 10.05 12.98 23.10
CA SER A 188 10.51 14.32 23.47
C SER A 188 9.37 15.27 23.87
N LEU A 189 8.12 14.98 23.49
CA LEU A 189 6.95 15.78 23.85
C LEU A 189 6.58 15.71 25.33
N LEU A 190 7.07 14.70 26.06
CA LEU A 190 6.81 14.51 27.48
C LEU A 190 7.92 15.12 28.36
N SER A 191 9.00 15.62 27.76
CA SER A 191 10.19 16.07 28.47
C SER A 191 10.06 17.54 28.93
N SER A 192 9.35 17.79 30.02
CA SER A 192 9.55 19.01 30.81
C SER A 192 9.87 18.65 32.27
N GLY A 193 11.16 18.69 32.63
CA GLY A 193 11.63 18.53 34.01
C GLY A 193 12.16 17.13 34.34
N GLU A 194 13.48 17.05 34.55
CA GLU A 194 14.23 16.06 35.34
C GLU A 194 14.21 14.56 34.95
N ALA A 195 13.28 14.08 34.13
CA ALA A 195 13.37 12.73 33.57
C ALA A 195 14.10 12.79 32.22
N SER A 196 15.43 12.59 32.22
CA SER A 196 16.16 12.20 31.01
C SER A 196 15.61 10.84 30.58
N ILE A 197 14.61 10.86 29.69
CA ILE A 197 14.04 9.64 29.12
C ILE A 197 15.05 9.13 28.09
N LEU A 198 16.05 8.44 28.63
CA LEU A 198 16.93 7.46 28.01
C LEU A 198 17.94 8.04 26.99
N PRO A 199 19.24 8.13 27.34
CA PRO A 199 20.26 8.73 26.48
C PRO A 199 20.35 8.10 25.09
N ILE A 200 20.00 6.81 24.96
CA ILE A 200 19.98 6.11 23.68
C ILE A 200 18.92 6.66 22.71
N ILE A 201 17.79 7.18 23.22
CA ILE A 201 16.74 7.79 22.39
C ILE A 201 17.19 9.16 21.87
N GLU A 202 17.95 9.91 22.69
CA GLU A 202 18.56 11.19 22.30
C GLU A 202 19.67 11.00 21.24
N GLU A 203 20.36 9.86 21.26
CA GLU A 203 21.42 9.50 20.30
C GLU A 203 20.92 8.90 18.98
N LEU A 204 19.61 8.78 18.76
CA LEU A 204 19.07 8.20 17.52
C LEU A 204 19.30 9.13 16.33
N ASP A 205 19.90 8.57 15.29
CA ASP A 205 20.15 9.29 14.06
C ASP A 205 18.86 9.45 13.24
N LYS A 206 18.48 10.71 13.00
CA LYS A 206 17.35 11.10 12.16
C LYS A 206 17.60 10.82 10.68
N GLN A 207 18.86 10.72 10.25
CA GLN A 207 19.24 10.46 8.86
C GLN A 207 19.28 8.97 8.53
N ASN A 208 19.50 8.10 9.52
CA ASN A 208 19.55 6.65 9.35
C ASN A 208 18.51 5.89 10.20
N MET A 209 17.23 6.04 9.84
CA MET A 209 16.10 5.43 10.54
C MET A 209 16.16 3.89 10.60
N PHE A 210 16.77 3.22 9.61
CA PHE A 210 16.94 1.76 9.63
C PHE A 210 17.93 1.28 10.69
N GLU A 211 19.03 2.03 10.90
CA GLU A 211 19.97 1.74 11.98
C GLU A 211 19.35 2.01 13.35
N SER A 212 18.66 3.15 13.49
CA SER A 212 17.88 3.49 14.68
C SER A 212 16.87 2.39 15.03
N LEU A 213 16.17 1.83 14.04
CA LEU A 213 15.25 0.70 14.23
C LEU A 213 15.98 -0.54 14.79
N ARG A 214 17.12 -0.92 14.21
CA ARG A 214 17.90 -2.08 14.67
C ARG A 214 18.41 -1.89 16.10
N ARG A 215 18.86 -0.68 16.45
CA ARG A 215 19.32 -0.34 17.80
C ARG A 215 18.18 -0.47 18.81
N ILE A 216 17.02 0.09 18.49
CA ILE A 216 15.82 0.01 19.35
C ILE A 216 15.34 -1.44 19.52
N GLN A 217 15.29 -2.23 18.44
CA GLN A 217 14.90 -3.64 18.51
C GLN A 217 15.87 -4.49 19.36
N LYS A 218 17.17 -4.19 19.29
CA LYS A 218 18.18 -4.84 20.14
C LYS A 218 17.94 -4.49 21.61
N GLN A 219 17.70 -3.21 21.91
CA GLN A 219 17.46 -2.76 23.29
C GLN A 219 16.16 -3.30 23.87
N LEU A 220 15.07 -3.34 23.10
CA LEU A 220 13.80 -3.89 23.55
C LEU A 220 13.91 -5.35 24.02
N LYS A 221 14.86 -6.13 23.48
CA LYS A 221 15.13 -7.52 23.92
C LYS A 221 15.91 -7.61 25.23
N SER A 222 16.68 -6.58 25.59
CA SER A 222 17.52 -6.57 26.79
C SER A 222 16.96 -5.75 27.95
N ILE A 223 15.94 -4.92 27.71
CA ILE A 223 15.32 -4.10 28.76
C ILE A 223 14.46 -4.96 29.68
N ASN A 224 14.86 -5.01 30.96
CA ASN A 224 14.10 -5.66 32.03
C ASN A 224 13.12 -4.71 32.72
N ASN A 225 13.38 -3.39 32.68
CA ASN A 225 12.54 -2.38 33.30
C ASN A 225 11.32 -2.06 32.41
N GLU A 226 10.12 -2.31 32.92
CA GLU A 226 8.87 -2.07 32.21
C GLU A 226 8.64 -0.59 31.89
N GLU A 227 8.99 0.30 32.82
CA GLU A 227 8.89 1.77 32.65
C GLU A 227 9.80 2.30 31.54
N GLU A 228 10.93 1.65 31.30
CA GLU A 228 11.83 1.97 30.20
C GLU A 228 11.30 1.38 28.88
N ARG A 229 10.83 0.12 28.93
CA ARG A 229 10.35 -0.63 27.77
C ARG A 229 9.23 0.10 27.04
N LYS A 230 8.31 0.77 27.75
CA LYS A 230 7.20 1.51 27.14
C LYS A 230 7.67 2.66 26.23
N TYR A 231 8.66 3.44 26.65
CA TYR A 231 9.17 4.56 25.85
C TYR A 231 10.01 4.11 24.66
N TYR A 232 10.76 3.01 24.80
CA TYR A 232 11.40 2.36 23.65
C TYR A 232 10.37 1.81 22.65
N ALA A 233 9.25 1.27 23.13
CA ALA A 233 8.18 0.77 22.26
C ALA A 233 7.47 1.92 21.51
N ILE A 234 7.25 3.07 22.16
CA ILE A 234 6.75 4.28 21.49
C ILE A 234 7.71 4.75 20.40
N THR A 235 9.00 4.79 20.72
CA THR A 235 10.05 5.19 19.76
C THR A 235 10.15 4.22 18.59
N HIS A 236 10.00 2.91 18.85
CA HIS A 236 9.92 1.90 17.79
C HIS A 236 8.74 2.17 16.84
N ALA A 237 7.56 2.44 17.38
CA ALA A 237 6.38 2.78 16.57
C ALA A 237 6.59 4.07 15.76
N ASP A 238 7.28 5.07 16.31
CA ASP A 238 7.59 6.33 15.63
C ASP A 238 8.54 6.11 14.45
N ILE A 239 9.58 5.29 14.64
CA ILE A 239 10.49 4.90 13.56
C ILE A 239 9.74 4.11 12.48
N LEU A 240 8.87 3.16 12.85
CA LEU A 240 8.06 2.43 11.88
C LEU A 240 7.18 3.38 11.05
N PHE A 241 6.53 4.35 11.69
CA PHE A 241 5.71 5.33 11.00
C PHE A 241 6.55 6.14 10.01
N ARG A 242 7.71 6.65 10.43
CA ARG A 242 8.61 7.44 9.59
C ARG A 242 9.25 6.66 8.44
N LEU A 243 9.40 5.34 8.59
CA LEU A 243 9.82 4.44 7.51
C LEU A 243 8.68 4.08 6.54
N GLY A 244 7.47 4.60 6.75
CA GLY A 244 6.30 4.35 5.90
C GLY A 244 5.48 3.11 6.29
N SER A 245 5.83 2.41 7.37
CA SER A 245 5.07 1.27 7.90
C SER A 245 3.87 1.75 8.73
N VAL A 246 2.98 2.53 8.11
CA VAL A 246 1.88 3.27 8.76
C VAL A 246 0.94 2.35 9.55
N GLU A 247 0.54 1.22 8.98
CA GLU A 247 -0.40 0.29 9.63
C GLU A 247 0.22 -0.44 10.84
N ALA A 248 1.49 -0.84 10.72
CA ALA A 248 2.23 -1.46 11.82
C ALA A 248 2.43 -0.48 12.98
N ALA A 249 2.80 0.77 12.67
CA ALA A 249 2.91 1.83 13.66
C ALA A 249 1.57 2.09 14.36
N LEU A 250 0.48 2.23 13.59
CA LEU A 250 -0.86 2.44 14.13
C LEU A 250 -1.29 1.30 15.06
N THR A 251 -1.06 0.05 14.66
CA THR A 251 -1.37 -1.14 15.45
C THR A 251 -0.58 -1.14 16.77
N GLN A 252 0.71 -0.81 16.69
CA GLN A 252 1.57 -0.72 17.86
C GLN A 252 1.13 0.40 18.82
N TYR A 253 0.79 1.59 18.30
CA TYR A 253 0.27 2.67 19.13
C TYR A 253 -1.06 2.32 19.80
N LYS A 254 -1.96 1.63 19.10
CA LYS A 254 -3.22 1.15 19.70
C LYS A 254 -2.96 0.15 20.82
N LEU A 255 -2.06 -0.81 20.62
CA LEU A 255 -1.68 -1.77 21.65
C LEU A 255 -1.08 -1.08 22.87
N LEU A 256 -0.17 -0.11 22.66
CA LEU A 256 0.44 0.66 23.75
C LEU A 256 -0.58 1.54 24.49
N ALA A 257 -1.52 2.14 23.77
CA ALA A 257 -2.62 2.89 24.34
C ALA A 257 -3.54 2.00 25.20
N ASP A 258 -3.85 0.79 24.76
CA ASP A 258 -4.70 -0.14 25.50
C ASP A 258 -3.97 -0.71 26.73
N THR A 259 -2.66 -0.97 26.59
CA THR A 259 -1.83 -1.53 27.67
C THR A 259 -1.52 -0.50 28.77
N TYR A 260 -1.25 0.75 28.40
CA TYR A 260 -0.79 1.81 29.30
C TYR A 260 -1.80 2.96 29.45
N GLY A 261 -3.09 2.71 29.27
CA GLY A 261 -4.10 3.72 28.94
C GLY A 261 -4.32 4.90 29.89
N TYR A 262 -3.76 4.89 31.10
CA TYR A 262 -3.82 5.98 32.08
C TYR A 262 -2.46 6.64 32.38
N ASP A 263 -1.40 6.16 31.76
CA ASP A 263 -0.02 6.65 31.91
C ASP A 263 0.36 7.59 30.74
N ASP A 264 1.40 8.40 30.93
CA ASP A 264 1.86 9.39 29.96
C ASP A 264 2.29 8.74 28.63
N ALA A 265 2.89 7.55 28.70
CA ALA A 265 3.19 6.75 27.52
C ALA A 265 1.91 6.31 26.77
N GLY A 266 0.86 5.90 27.50
CA GLY A 266 -0.43 5.57 26.89
C GLY A 266 -1.13 6.80 26.32
N ASN A 267 -1.06 7.96 26.98
CA ASN A 267 -1.53 9.24 26.48
C ASN A 267 -0.84 9.65 25.18
N LEU A 268 0.48 9.52 25.14
CA LEU A 268 1.27 9.79 23.94
C LEU A 268 0.95 8.81 22.81
N ALA A 269 0.72 7.53 23.11
CA ALA A 269 0.33 6.53 22.12
C ALA A 269 -1.06 6.80 21.53
N VAL A 270 -2.04 7.21 22.35
CA VAL A 270 -3.37 7.64 21.87
C VAL A 270 -3.25 8.85 20.95
N TYR A 271 -2.45 9.85 21.35
CA TYR A 271 -2.19 11.03 20.53
C TYR A 271 -1.54 10.66 19.18
N ALA A 272 -0.48 9.85 19.19
CA ALA A 272 0.21 9.42 17.97
C ALA A 272 -0.69 8.60 17.04
N ALA A 273 -1.52 7.70 17.58
CA ALA A 273 -2.51 6.95 16.79
C ALA A 273 -3.52 7.90 16.11
N ALA A 274 -3.97 8.94 16.83
CA ALA A 274 -4.88 9.93 16.25
C ALA A 274 -4.22 10.72 15.11
N LEU A 275 -2.95 11.12 15.25
CA LEU A 275 -2.23 11.81 14.18
C LEU A 275 -2.12 10.97 12.91
N ILE A 276 -1.89 9.66 13.03
CA ILE A 276 -1.93 8.73 11.90
C ILE A 276 -3.34 8.64 11.30
N GLU A 277 -4.38 8.62 12.14
CA GLU A 277 -5.78 8.63 11.70
C GLU A 277 -6.10 9.93 10.93
N ILE A 278 -5.59 11.10 11.35
CA ILE A 278 -5.70 12.37 10.60
C ILE A 278 -4.97 12.27 9.26
N GLY A 279 -3.71 11.81 9.25
CA GLY A 279 -2.92 11.64 8.03
C GLY A 279 -3.46 10.62 7.04
N THR A 280 -4.36 9.74 7.48
CA THR A 280 -5.08 8.76 6.64
C THR A 280 -6.54 9.15 6.39
N HIS A 281 -6.89 10.42 6.60
CA HIS A 281 -8.21 11.02 6.39
C HIS A 281 -9.35 10.38 7.20
N LYS A 282 -9.03 9.72 8.31
CA LYS A 282 -10.01 9.15 9.26
C LYS A 282 -10.37 10.18 10.33
N PHE A 283 -10.74 11.40 9.91
CA PHE A 283 -10.89 12.57 10.77
C PHE A 283 -11.88 12.37 11.92
N HIS A 284 -13.03 11.73 11.67
CA HIS A 284 -14.02 11.46 12.72
C HIS A 284 -13.50 10.50 13.79
N LEU A 285 -12.72 9.48 13.40
CA LEU A 285 -12.13 8.54 14.37
C LEU A 285 -11.07 9.26 15.22
N ALA A 286 -10.21 10.05 14.58
CA ALA A 286 -9.21 10.86 15.26
C ALA A 286 -9.86 11.84 16.25
N GLN A 287 -10.92 12.54 15.82
CA GLN A 287 -11.65 13.51 16.64
C GLN A 287 -12.25 12.86 17.89
N VAL A 288 -12.93 11.71 17.75
CA VAL A 288 -13.49 10.97 18.88
C VAL A 288 -12.39 10.53 19.85
N ARG A 289 -11.27 10.04 19.32
CA ARG A 289 -10.12 9.60 20.13
C ARG A 289 -9.48 10.76 20.89
N LEU A 290 -9.22 11.87 20.20
CA LEU A 290 -8.59 13.05 20.78
C LEU A 290 -9.47 13.76 21.80
N THR A 291 -10.79 13.83 21.57
CA THR A 291 -11.73 14.42 22.54
C THR A 291 -11.72 13.61 23.83
N LYS A 292 -11.82 12.28 23.73
CA LYS A 292 -11.69 11.39 24.91
C LYS A 292 -10.34 11.52 25.61
N LEU A 293 -9.27 11.72 24.86
CA LEU A 293 -7.94 12.00 25.42
C LEU A 293 -7.94 13.35 26.16
N LEU A 294 -8.52 14.39 25.57
CA LEU A 294 -8.56 15.71 26.18
C LEU A 294 -9.33 15.71 27.51
N ASP A 295 -10.46 14.99 27.56
CA ASP A 295 -11.31 14.89 28.75
C ASP A 295 -10.65 14.17 29.93
N ARG A 296 -9.70 13.27 29.65
CA ARG A 296 -8.99 12.49 30.68
C ARG A 296 -7.69 13.13 31.17
N LEU A 297 -7.11 14.06 30.41
CA LEU A 297 -5.82 14.66 30.76
C LEU A 297 -5.98 15.64 31.94
N PRO A 298 -5.04 15.63 32.91
CA PRO A 298 -5.04 16.62 33.98
C PRO A 298 -4.81 18.02 33.40
N ALA A 299 -5.44 19.05 33.97
CA ALA A 299 -5.54 20.40 33.39
C ALA A 299 -4.20 21.08 33.01
N ARG A 300 -3.06 20.63 33.54
CA ARG A 300 -1.71 21.15 33.25
C ARG A 300 -0.82 20.14 32.50
N HIS A 301 -1.39 19.12 31.87
CA HIS A 301 -0.61 18.14 31.12
C HIS A 301 -0.04 18.75 29.84
N LEU A 302 1.22 18.43 29.55
CA LEU A 302 1.97 18.89 28.37
C LEU A 302 1.33 18.58 27.02
N LEU A 303 0.49 17.55 26.93
CA LEU A 303 -0.17 17.14 25.69
C LEU A 303 -1.44 17.95 25.42
N ILE A 304 -2.01 18.65 26.39
CA ILE A 304 -3.26 19.41 26.19
C ILE A 304 -3.20 20.36 24.98
N PRO A 305 -2.20 21.26 24.85
CA PRO A 305 -2.15 22.17 23.70
C PRO A 305 -1.99 21.42 22.37
N LEU A 306 -1.21 20.33 22.36
CA LEU A 306 -1.01 19.49 21.17
C LEU A 306 -2.29 18.75 20.76
N VAL A 307 -3.02 18.19 21.72
CA VAL A 307 -4.29 17.50 21.51
C VAL A 307 -5.35 18.48 21.02
N ARG A 308 -5.46 19.67 21.62
CA ARG A 308 -6.37 20.72 21.16
C ARG A 308 -6.08 21.15 19.73
N PHE A 309 -4.80 21.34 19.40
CA PHE A 309 -4.39 21.67 18.03
C PHE A 309 -4.81 20.57 17.05
N ALA A 310 -4.52 19.30 17.34
CA ALA A 310 -4.92 18.19 16.48
C ALA A 310 -6.45 18.07 16.32
N ILE A 311 -7.23 18.35 17.37
CA ILE A 311 -8.71 18.42 17.25
C ILE A 311 -9.11 19.57 16.31
N ALA A 312 -8.47 20.75 16.43
CA ALA A 312 -8.72 21.87 15.53
C ALA A 312 -8.42 21.50 14.06
N GLU A 313 -7.37 20.72 13.79
CA GLU A 313 -7.09 20.19 12.45
C GLU A 313 -8.23 19.29 11.93
N THR A 314 -8.79 18.43 12.79
CA THR A 314 -9.96 17.60 12.40
C THR A 314 -11.19 18.45 12.10
N HIS A 315 -11.41 19.55 12.83
CA HIS A 315 -12.51 20.47 12.58
C HIS A 315 -12.32 21.23 11.27
N LEU A 316 -11.11 21.70 10.97
CA LEU A 316 -10.78 22.33 9.69
C LEU A 316 -11.10 21.37 8.53
N ALA A 317 -10.61 20.13 8.61
CA ALA A 317 -10.81 19.11 7.58
C ALA A 317 -12.29 18.72 7.39
N THR A 318 -13.09 18.79 8.46
CA THR A 318 -14.53 18.48 8.44
C THR A 318 -15.42 19.71 8.26
N ARG A 319 -14.83 20.88 7.93
CA ARG A 319 -15.53 22.17 7.71
C ARG A 319 -16.31 22.69 8.93
N GLN A 320 -15.89 22.30 10.13
CA GLN A 320 -16.44 22.74 11.41
C GLN A 320 -15.69 23.97 11.92
N TYR A 321 -15.76 25.06 11.15
CA TYR A 321 -14.92 26.24 11.32
C TYR A 321 -15.11 26.98 12.65
N GLU A 322 -16.34 27.05 13.17
CA GLU A 322 -16.61 27.69 14.46
C GLU A 322 -15.94 26.93 15.60
N GLN A 323 -16.06 25.60 15.62
CA GLN A 323 -15.46 24.74 16.63
C GLN A 323 -13.93 24.78 16.58
N MET A 324 -13.38 24.83 15.36
CA MET A 324 -11.95 25.05 15.15
C MET A 324 -11.46 26.34 15.83
N ASN A 325 -12.09 27.49 15.54
CA ASN A 325 -11.66 28.76 16.12
C ASN A 325 -11.78 28.78 17.64
N GLN A 326 -12.87 28.21 18.19
CA GLN A 326 -13.02 28.08 19.64
C GLN A 326 -11.83 27.36 20.27
N LEU A 327 -11.34 26.28 19.67
CA LEU A 327 -10.17 25.55 20.17
C LEU A 327 -8.86 26.32 20.02
N LEU A 328 -8.70 27.06 18.90
CA LEU A 328 -7.51 27.89 18.66
C LEU A 328 -7.47 29.15 19.52
N ASP A 329 -8.61 29.64 20.01
CA ASP A 329 -8.66 30.82 20.89
C ASP A 329 -8.56 30.46 22.37
N LEU A 330 -8.96 29.24 22.75
CA LEU A 330 -8.85 28.73 24.13
C LEU A 330 -7.44 28.22 24.49
N GLY A 331 -6.56 28.04 23.50
CA GLY A 331 -5.26 27.39 23.68
C GLY A 331 -4.15 28.34 24.08
N ASP A 332 -3.56 28.12 25.26
CA ASP A 332 -2.20 28.59 25.55
C ASP A 332 -1.23 27.64 24.86
N PHE A 333 -0.95 27.92 23.58
CA PHE A 333 -0.10 27.06 22.75
C PHE A 333 1.38 27.32 23.05
N PRO A 334 2.23 26.28 23.08
CA PRO A 334 3.66 26.46 23.19
C PRO A 334 4.21 27.19 21.94
N PRO A 335 5.35 27.90 22.07
CA PRO A 335 5.97 28.60 20.95
C PRO A 335 6.21 27.73 19.71
N SER A 336 6.46 26.43 19.90
CA SER A 336 6.65 25.45 18.82
C SER A 336 5.42 25.23 17.95
N LEU A 337 4.22 25.63 18.39
CA LEU A 337 2.97 25.52 17.63
C LEU A 337 2.46 26.86 17.09
N HIS A 338 3.06 27.99 17.45
CA HIS A 338 2.53 29.31 17.06
C HIS A 338 2.39 29.47 15.55
N GLU A 339 3.44 29.13 14.79
CA GLU A 339 3.42 29.20 13.33
C GLU A 339 2.33 28.30 12.74
N SER A 340 2.17 27.09 13.28
CA SER A 340 1.14 26.15 12.84
C SER A 340 -0.27 26.63 13.16
N VAL A 341 -0.47 27.27 14.31
CA VAL A 341 -1.75 27.90 14.67
C VAL A 341 -2.06 29.06 13.73
N GLU A 342 -1.09 29.91 13.41
CA GLU A 342 -1.27 31.02 12.46
C GLU A 342 -1.61 30.50 11.06
N LEU A 343 -0.91 29.47 10.58
CA LEU A 343 -1.23 28.83 9.30
C LEU A 343 -2.66 28.28 9.28
N ARG A 344 -3.10 27.60 10.34
CA ARG A 344 -4.48 27.08 10.44
C ARG A 344 -5.52 28.20 10.49
N ARG A 345 -5.22 29.33 11.12
CA ARG A 345 -6.08 30.52 11.07
C ARG A 345 -6.17 31.08 9.65
N ALA A 346 -5.08 31.07 8.90
CA ALA A 346 -5.07 31.44 7.48
C ALA A 346 -5.90 30.47 6.63
N ASP A 347 -5.78 29.14 6.87
CA ASP A 347 -6.59 28.12 6.18
C ASP A 347 -8.08 28.34 6.44
N HIS A 348 -8.46 28.70 7.67
CA HIS A 348 -9.82 29.09 8.00
C HIS A 348 -10.26 30.39 7.29
N ALA A 349 -9.41 31.42 7.25
CA ALA A 349 -9.69 32.66 6.53
C ALA A 349 -9.92 32.40 5.04
N TYR A 350 -9.07 31.57 4.43
CA TYR A 350 -9.21 31.15 3.04
C TYR A 350 -10.52 30.40 2.80
N ALA A 351 -10.83 29.40 3.64
CA ALA A 351 -12.04 28.60 3.53
C ALA A 351 -13.34 29.41 3.73
N THR A 352 -13.26 30.55 4.42
CA THR A 352 -14.39 31.46 4.67
C THR A 352 -14.45 32.65 3.70
N GLY A 353 -13.61 32.68 2.67
CA GLY A 353 -13.59 33.73 1.64
C GLY A 353 -12.87 35.02 2.03
N ARG A 354 -12.15 35.03 3.16
CA ARG A 354 -11.31 36.16 3.61
C ARG A 354 -9.90 36.03 3.03
N PHE A 355 -9.83 36.10 1.70
CA PHE A 355 -8.60 35.80 0.96
C PHE A 355 -7.45 36.75 1.25
N ASP A 356 -7.71 38.05 1.43
CA ASP A 356 -6.65 39.03 1.72
C ASP A 356 -5.91 38.71 3.03
N GLU A 357 -6.65 38.30 4.06
CA GLU A 357 -6.11 37.90 5.37
C GLU A 357 -5.32 36.59 5.29
N ALA A 358 -5.84 35.62 4.52
CA ALA A 358 -5.18 34.35 4.30
C ALA A 358 -3.85 34.53 3.54
N PHE A 359 -3.86 35.25 2.42
CA PHE A 359 -2.67 35.47 1.59
C PHE A 359 -1.61 36.31 2.30
N ALA A 360 -2.00 37.33 3.06
CA ALA A 360 -1.05 38.10 3.87
C ALA A 360 -0.36 37.25 4.95
N THR A 361 -1.00 36.16 5.39
CA THR A 361 -0.38 35.21 6.32
C THR A 361 0.49 34.21 5.58
N TYR A 362 0.03 33.66 4.46
CA TYR A 362 0.81 32.72 3.65
C TYR A 362 2.12 33.34 3.14
N ASP A 363 2.14 34.61 2.74
CA ASP A 363 3.33 35.35 2.29
C ASP A 363 4.42 35.49 3.37
N LYS A 364 4.08 35.28 4.64
CA LYS A 364 5.07 35.26 5.74
C LYS A 364 5.78 33.91 5.87
N PHE A 365 5.16 32.84 5.38
CA PHE A 365 5.61 31.46 5.58
C PHE A 365 6.13 30.79 4.31
N TYR A 366 5.75 31.32 3.14
CA TYR A 366 6.15 30.86 1.79
C TYR A 366 6.73 32.01 1.00
#